data_AF-A0A6P8EBX0-F1
#
_entry.id   AF-A0A6P8EBX0-F1
#
_cell.length_a   1.000
_cell.length_b   1.000
_cell.length_c   1.000
_cell.angle_alpha   90.00
_cell.angle_beta   90.00
_cell.angle_gamma   90.00
#
_symmetry.space_group_name_H-M   'P 1'
#
loop_
_entity.id
_entity.type
_entity.pdbx_description
1 polymer ?
#
loop_
_entity_poly.entity_id
_entity_poly.type
_entity_poly.pdbx_seq_one_letter_code
_entity_poly.pdbx_strand_id
1 'polypeptide(L)'
;MLTSPNGDSRPLFAAKDINQFYLDHCPRIFPQDSHQFVPVANMIKAVCGPKYNGKYLHMILKEILGSTRLHETLTNVVIPTFDIKRLQPTIFSSYEVKKNPSINAFLSDICISTSAAPSYLPAHYFETEDLPGKVREFNMIDGGVAANNPTLVAMGEVTKEIMGGSSDFFAIKPLDYRRFLVISLGTGAPKYQEKYSADEAAKWGVFGWLAGGGSTPLVDVSMQSSSDMVDFHLSALFRAVHIEENYLRICMVSFAVGLDNMPSNEGLNPHLIEHLNFHNSATVVKQSISLDKPTRMEHISICRTSLKVALHCHTLHVVNLPRDDQR
;
A
#
# COMPACT_ATOMS: atom_id res chain seq x y z
N MET A 1 11.30 7.88 -2.70
CA MET A 1 11.68 9.00 -1.80
C MET A 1 12.68 8.56 -0.74
N LEU A 2 12.33 7.68 0.20
CA LEU A 2 13.23 7.24 1.29
C LEU A 2 14.45 6.42 0.82
N THR A 3 14.34 5.78 -0.34
CA THR A 3 15.38 4.90 -0.89
C THR A 3 16.13 5.51 -2.07
N SER A 4 15.70 6.69 -2.54
CA SER A 4 16.34 7.37 -3.65
C SER A 4 17.54 8.18 -3.12
N PRO A 5 18.72 8.07 -3.73
CA PRO A 5 19.89 8.84 -3.32
C PRO A 5 19.73 10.33 -3.66
N ASN A 6 20.28 11.17 -2.79
CA ASN A 6 20.61 12.56 -3.08
C ASN A 6 22.07 12.66 -3.59
N GLY A 7 22.57 13.89 -3.81
CA GLY A 7 23.94 14.13 -4.27
C GLY A 7 25.04 13.54 -3.37
N ASP A 8 24.75 13.28 -2.09
CA ASP A 8 25.68 12.73 -1.10
C ASP A 8 25.45 11.22 -0.86
N SER A 9 24.70 10.53 -1.72
CA SER A 9 24.30 9.12 -1.52
C SER A 9 23.56 8.86 -0.20
N ARG A 10 22.77 9.84 0.24
CA ARG A 10 21.86 9.74 1.39
C ARG A 10 20.40 9.77 0.90
N PRO A 11 19.43 9.27 1.69
CA PRO A 11 18.02 9.36 1.33
C PRO A 11 17.60 10.80 0.99
N LEU A 12 16.86 10.98 -0.11
CA LEU A 12 16.29 12.28 -0.48
C LEU A 12 15.40 12.89 0.63
N PHE A 13 14.71 12.03 1.39
CA PHE A 13 13.80 12.44 2.47
C PHE A 13 14.11 11.65 3.74
N ALA A 14 14.01 12.30 4.90
CA ALA A 14 13.85 11.58 6.16
C ALA A 14 12.39 11.16 6.34
N ALA A 15 12.17 10.10 7.13
CA ALA A 15 10.81 9.58 7.37
C ALA A 15 9.84 10.64 7.93
N LYS A 16 10.33 11.54 8.78
CA LYS A 16 9.53 12.64 9.37
C LYS A 16 9.01 13.65 8.33
N ASP A 17 9.72 13.82 7.22
CA ASP A 17 9.42 14.83 6.20
C ASP A 17 8.32 14.36 5.23
N ILE A 18 8.04 13.06 5.20
CA ILE A 18 6.99 12.47 4.35
C ILE A 18 5.60 13.03 4.69
N ASN A 19 5.32 13.28 5.98
CA ASN A 19 4.04 13.87 6.39
C ASN A 19 3.86 15.27 5.80
N GLN A 20 4.92 16.08 5.84
CA GLN A 20 4.89 17.44 5.32
C GLN A 20 4.70 17.43 3.79
N PHE A 21 5.39 16.53 3.09
CA PHE A 21 5.17 16.32 1.66
C PHE A 21 3.69 16.05 1.33
N TYR A 22 3.02 15.17 2.08
CA TYR A 22 1.60 14.92 1.86
C TYR A 22 0.75 16.17 2.11
N LEU A 23 1.00 16.92 3.19
CA LEU A 23 0.26 18.15 3.50
C LEU A 23 0.38 19.20 2.38
N ASP A 24 1.56 19.35 1.80
CA ASP A 24 1.85 20.39 0.80
C ASP A 24 1.41 20.03 -0.62
N HIS A 25 1.40 18.73 -0.95
CA HIS A 25 1.18 18.26 -2.31
C HIS A 25 -0.16 17.57 -2.52
N CYS A 26 -0.75 16.89 -1.52
CA CYS A 26 -2.04 16.20 -1.69
C CYS A 26 -3.18 17.08 -2.19
N PRO A 27 -3.37 18.33 -1.72
CA PRO A 27 -4.44 19.19 -2.23
C PRO A 27 -4.33 19.49 -3.73
N ARG A 28 -3.11 19.43 -4.29
CA ARG A 28 -2.84 19.64 -5.72
C ARG A 28 -2.86 18.33 -6.52
N ILE A 29 -2.47 17.22 -5.90
CA ILE A 29 -2.58 15.88 -6.49
C ILE A 29 -4.06 15.47 -6.60
N PHE A 30 -4.85 15.76 -5.57
CA PHE A 30 -6.26 15.41 -5.43
C PHE A 30 -7.12 16.65 -5.16
N PRO A 31 -7.23 17.57 -6.15
CA PRO A 31 -8.01 18.78 -6.00
C PRO A 31 -9.47 18.42 -5.69
N GLN A 32 -10.03 19.10 -4.69
CA GLN A 32 -11.44 18.98 -4.33
C GLN A 32 -12.21 20.05 -5.09
N ASP A 33 -13.26 19.64 -5.82
CA ASP A 33 -14.15 20.58 -6.49
C ASP A 33 -14.98 21.31 -5.41
N SER A 34 -14.80 22.63 -5.28
CA SER A 34 -15.40 23.46 -4.21
C SER A 34 -16.87 23.85 -4.43
N HIS A 35 -17.57 23.22 -5.38
CA HIS A 35 -18.93 23.60 -5.75
C HIS A 35 -19.96 22.55 -5.33
N GLN A 36 -20.84 22.94 -4.40
CA GLN A 36 -21.93 22.14 -3.82
C GLN A 36 -23.06 21.72 -4.80
N PHE A 37 -22.98 22.08 -6.09
CA PHE A 37 -24.10 21.91 -7.03
C PHE A 37 -23.67 21.38 -8.40
N VAL A 38 -23.12 20.17 -8.51
CA VAL A 38 -23.17 19.44 -9.80
C VAL A 38 -23.25 17.91 -9.65
N PRO A 39 -24.39 17.33 -9.22
CA PRO A 39 -24.52 15.87 -9.06
C PRO A 39 -24.36 15.10 -10.38
N VAL A 40 -24.91 15.63 -11.48
CA VAL A 40 -24.96 14.93 -12.78
C VAL A 40 -23.62 14.99 -13.52
N ALA A 41 -22.90 16.11 -13.48
CA ALA A 41 -21.61 16.22 -14.18
C ALA A 41 -20.52 15.36 -13.53
N ASN A 42 -20.53 15.19 -12.21
CA ASN A 42 -19.61 14.29 -11.51
C ASN A 42 -19.87 12.81 -11.88
N MET A 43 -21.13 12.44 -12.10
CA MET A 43 -21.52 11.10 -12.55
C MET A 43 -21.07 10.83 -14.00
N ILE A 44 -21.20 11.80 -14.90
CA ILE A 44 -20.71 11.69 -16.30
C ILE A 44 -19.18 11.68 -16.33
N LYS A 45 -18.52 12.52 -15.53
CA LYS A 45 -17.04 12.60 -15.42
C LYS A 45 -16.45 11.29 -14.89
N ALA A 46 -17.14 10.60 -13.96
CA ALA A 46 -16.74 9.28 -13.47
C ALA A 46 -16.85 8.16 -14.52
N VAL A 47 -17.66 8.35 -15.56
CA VAL A 47 -17.85 7.39 -16.66
C VAL A 47 -16.95 7.72 -17.86
N CYS A 48 -16.58 8.98 -18.07
CA CYS A 48 -15.80 9.43 -19.23
C CYS A 48 -14.29 9.52 -19.00
N GLY A 49 -13.79 9.31 -17.77
CA GLY A 49 -12.35 9.36 -17.50
C GLY A 49 -12.00 9.20 -16.01
N PRO A 50 -10.70 9.16 -15.66
CA PRO A 50 -10.27 9.08 -14.27
C PRO A 50 -10.67 10.34 -13.50
N LYS A 51 -10.95 10.20 -12.20
CA LYS A 51 -11.33 11.29 -11.31
C LYS A 51 -10.31 12.44 -11.30
N TYR A 52 -9.03 12.10 -11.37
CA TYR A 52 -7.91 13.03 -11.38
C TYR A 52 -7.07 12.85 -12.64
N ASN A 53 -6.51 13.93 -13.18
CA ASN A 53 -5.75 13.90 -14.44
C ASN A 53 -4.29 13.43 -14.30
N GLY A 54 -3.78 13.28 -13.07
CA GLY A 54 -2.41 12.85 -12.78
C GLY A 54 -1.30 13.84 -13.13
N LYS A 55 -1.55 14.95 -13.85
CA LYS A 55 -0.51 15.85 -14.36
C LYS A 55 0.40 16.40 -13.26
N TYR A 56 -0.19 16.85 -12.15
CA TYR A 56 0.57 17.38 -11.03
C TYR A 56 1.41 16.29 -10.33
N LEU A 57 0.84 15.08 -10.17
CA LEU A 57 1.56 13.93 -9.62
C LEU A 57 2.78 13.57 -10.47
N HIS A 58 2.64 13.52 -11.79
CA HIS A 58 3.74 13.21 -12.71
C HIS A 58 4.83 14.28 -12.62
N MET A 59 4.44 15.56 -12.61
CA MET A 59 5.37 16.68 -12.49
C MET A 59 6.18 16.59 -11.19
N ILE A 60 5.51 16.48 -10.03
CA ILE A 60 6.20 16.50 -8.74
C ILE A 60 7.09 15.27 -8.53
N LEU A 61 6.67 14.08 -9.01
CA LEU A 61 7.50 12.87 -8.93
C LEU A 61 8.74 12.97 -9.83
N LYS A 62 8.62 13.54 -11.03
CA LYS A 62 9.77 13.80 -11.91
C LYS A 62 10.71 14.86 -11.35
N GLU A 63 10.17 15.90 -10.72
CA GLU A 63 10.96 16.94 -10.06
C GLU A 63 11.76 16.37 -8.88
N ILE A 64 11.13 15.56 -8.03
CA ILE A 64 11.77 15.00 -6.83
C ILE A 64 12.76 13.88 -7.17
N LEU A 65 12.39 12.95 -8.04
CA LEU A 65 13.17 11.75 -8.30
C LEU A 65 14.16 11.92 -9.47
N GLY A 66 14.01 13.01 -10.23
CA GLY A 66 14.88 13.34 -11.35
C GLY A 66 15.01 12.19 -12.35
N SER A 67 16.24 11.89 -12.74
CA SER A 67 16.60 10.78 -13.63
C SER A 67 17.02 9.51 -12.90
N THR A 68 16.73 9.40 -11.59
CA THR A 68 17.12 8.24 -10.79
C THR A 68 16.41 6.98 -11.29
N ARG A 69 17.16 5.91 -11.52
CA ARG A 69 16.67 4.59 -11.95
C ARG A 69 16.60 3.61 -10.79
N LEU A 70 15.88 2.50 -11.02
CA LEU A 70 15.66 1.46 -10.02
C LEU A 70 16.94 0.92 -9.38
N HIS A 71 17.99 0.67 -10.18
CA HIS A 71 19.26 0.14 -9.67
C HIS A 71 20.06 1.13 -8.79
N GLU A 72 19.73 2.43 -8.83
CA GLU A 72 20.42 3.47 -8.06
C GLU A 72 19.84 3.62 -6.65
N THR A 73 18.85 2.80 -6.28
CA THR A 73 18.26 2.83 -4.93
C THR A 73 19.27 2.43 -3.86
N LEU A 74 19.23 3.13 -2.72
CA LEU A 74 20.15 2.96 -1.58
C LEU A 74 19.98 1.63 -0.84
N THR A 75 18.84 0.99 -1.03
CA THR A 75 18.49 -0.32 -0.47
C THR A 75 17.62 -1.03 -1.48
N ASN A 76 17.50 -2.34 -1.32
CA ASN A 76 16.63 -3.12 -2.17
C ASN A 76 15.17 -2.68 -2.01
N VAL A 77 14.48 -2.57 -3.14
CA VAL A 77 13.06 -2.19 -3.22
C VAL A 77 12.30 -3.20 -4.08
N VAL A 78 11.04 -3.41 -3.71
CA VAL A 78 10.09 -4.27 -4.42
C VAL A 78 8.79 -3.50 -4.56
N ILE A 79 8.49 -3.04 -5.78
CA ILE A 79 7.35 -2.16 -6.05
C ILE A 79 6.41 -2.86 -7.04
N PRO A 80 5.23 -3.34 -6.61
CA PRO A 80 4.27 -3.97 -7.50
C PRO A 80 3.58 -2.95 -8.40
N THR A 81 3.31 -3.35 -9.63
CA THR A 81 2.41 -2.69 -10.59
C THR A 81 1.64 -3.75 -11.36
N PHE A 82 0.71 -3.34 -12.21
CA PHE A 82 0.00 -4.25 -13.10
C PHE A 82 0.04 -3.77 -14.54
N ASP A 83 0.47 -4.62 -15.47
CA ASP A 83 0.54 -4.31 -16.89
C ASP A 83 -0.77 -4.72 -17.57
N ILE A 84 -1.55 -3.75 -18.01
CA ILE A 84 -2.87 -3.97 -18.63
C ILE A 84 -2.77 -4.52 -20.05
N LYS A 85 -1.65 -4.29 -20.76
CA LYS A 85 -1.43 -4.82 -22.11
C LYS A 85 -1.11 -6.31 -22.05
N ARG A 86 -0.38 -6.73 -21.02
CA ARG A 86 -0.02 -8.14 -20.79
C ARG A 86 -0.99 -8.89 -19.89
N LEU A 87 -1.87 -8.17 -19.19
CA LEU A 87 -2.78 -8.69 -18.18
C LEU A 87 -2.07 -9.47 -17.07
N GLN A 88 -0.91 -8.96 -16.63
CA GLN A 88 -0.06 -9.60 -15.62
C GLN A 88 0.54 -8.58 -14.65
N PRO A 89 0.76 -8.95 -13.37
CA PRO A 89 1.53 -8.12 -12.46
C PRO A 89 2.97 -7.97 -12.98
N THR A 90 3.52 -6.77 -12.84
CA THR A 90 4.95 -6.51 -13.03
C THR A 90 5.52 -6.01 -11.72
N ILE A 91 6.57 -6.65 -11.23
CA ILE A 91 7.23 -6.26 -9.99
C ILE A 91 8.53 -5.55 -10.35
N PHE A 92 8.64 -4.28 -10.00
CA PHE A 92 9.90 -3.54 -10.09
C PHE A 92 10.73 -3.84 -8.84
N SER A 93 11.63 -4.81 -9.00
CA SER A 93 12.49 -5.33 -7.94
C SER A 93 13.94 -4.97 -8.26
N SER A 94 14.64 -4.28 -7.36
CA SER A 94 16.07 -3.97 -7.55
C SER A 94 16.92 -5.23 -7.63
N TYR A 95 16.49 -6.31 -6.98
CA TYR A 95 17.13 -7.63 -7.04
C TYR A 95 17.19 -8.20 -8.45
N GLU A 96 16.12 -7.98 -9.22
CA GLU A 96 15.97 -8.59 -10.55
C GLU A 96 16.64 -7.76 -11.66
N VAL A 97 17.10 -6.53 -11.38
CA VAL A 97 17.67 -5.65 -12.42
C VAL A 97 18.90 -6.28 -13.09
N LYS A 98 19.74 -7.00 -12.35
CA LYS A 98 20.93 -7.67 -12.92
C LYS A 98 20.54 -8.80 -13.88
N LYS A 99 19.44 -9.51 -13.62
CA LYS A 99 18.95 -10.63 -14.43
C LYS A 99 18.08 -10.15 -15.59
N ASN A 100 17.40 -9.03 -15.40
CA ASN A 100 16.44 -8.46 -16.35
C ASN A 100 16.63 -6.94 -16.45
N PRO A 101 17.61 -6.46 -17.24
CA PRO A 101 17.89 -5.03 -17.38
C PRO A 101 16.68 -4.20 -17.82
N SER A 102 15.76 -4.79 -18.58
CA SER A 102 14.52 -4.14 -19.01
C SER A 102 13.61 -3.63 -17.89
N ILE A 103 13.77 -4.06 -16.62
CA ILE A 103 12.98 -3.50 -15.50
C ILE A 103 13.65 -2.26 -14.86
N ASN A 104 14.83 -1.86 -15.32
CA ASN A 104 15.59 -0.72 -14.78
C ASN A 104 15.03 0.64 -15.25
N ALA A 105 13.76 0.88 -14.96
CA ALA A 105 13.06 2.11 -15.32
C ALA A 105 13.41 3.28 -14.37
N PHE A 106 13.00 4.49 -14.75
CA PHE A 106 13.07 5.64 -13.84
C PHE A 106 12.15 5.43 -12.63
N LEU A 107 12.61 5.80 -11.44
CA LEU A 107 11.82 5.72 -10.22
C LEU A 107 10.54 6.55 -10.31
N SER A 108 10.57 7.67 -11.05
CA SER A 108 9.36 8.48 -11.30
C SER A 108 8.30 7.69 -12.05
N ASP A 109 8.66 6.96 -13.10
CA ASP A 109 7.72 6.15 -13.88
C ASP A 109 7.15 5.01 -13.03
N ILE A 110 8.00 4.33 -12.26
CA ILE A 110 7.59 3.27 -11.33
C ILE A 110 6.62 3.81 -10.27
N CYS A 111 6.91 4.97 -9.68
CA CYS A 111 6.06 5.60 -8.66
C CYS A 111 4.72 6.07 -9.22
N ILE A 112 4.70 6.61 -10.44
CA ILE A 112 3.46 6.97 -11.13
C ILE A 112 2.64 5.70 -11.38
N SER A 113 3.26 4.66 -11.93
CA SER A 113 2.61 3.38 -12.24
C SER A 113 1.99 2.71 -11.02
N THR A 114 2.75 2.56 -9.93
CA THR A 114 2.26 1.87 -8.72
C THR A 114 1.12 2.64 -8.03
N SER A 115 0.99 3.94 -8.29
CA SER A 115 -0.08 4.80 -7.75
C SER A 115 -1.24 5.01 -8.73
N ALA A 116 -1.21 4.45 -9.95
CA ALA A 116 -2.19 4.75 -10.99
C ALA A 116 -3.51 3.97 -10.81
N ALA A 117 -4.25 4.23 -9.72
CA ALA A 117 -5.43 3.45 -9.35
C ALA A 117 -6.55 3.59 -10.39
N PRO A 118 -7.12 2.46 -10.88
CA PRO A 118 -8.25 2.50 -11.81
C PRO A 118 -9.39 3.39 -11.29
N SER A 119 -10.05 4.13 -12.18
CA SER A 119 -11.06 5.16 -11.90
C SER A 119 -10.56 6.44 -11.19
N TYR A 120 -9.38 6.43 -10.56
CA TYR A 120 -8.82 7.59 -9.85
C TYR A 120 -7.78 8.34 -10.67
N LEU A 121 -6.81 7.62 -11.21
CA LEU A 121 -5.68 8.18 -11.98
C LEU A 121 -5.57 7.48 -13.34
N PRO A 122 -5.04 8.17 -14.36
CA PRO A 122 -4.82 7.57 -15.67
C PRO A 122 -3.74 6.48 -15.58
N ALA A 123 -3.86 5.46 -16.45
CA ALA A 123 -2.78 4.51 -16.68
C ALA A 123 -1.52 5.22 -17.18
N HIS A 124 -0.35 4.65 -16.86
CA HIS A 124 0.93 5.23 -17.22
C HIS A 124 1.65 4.40 -18.27
N TYR A 125 2.13 5.07 -19.31
CA TYR A 125 2.91 4.47 -20.38
C TYR A 125 4.36 4.97 -20.32
N PHE A 126 5.31 4.04 -20.45
CA PHE A 126 6.71 4.36 -20.66
C PHE A 126 7.43 3.18 -21.30
N GLU A 127 8.68 3.43 -21.69
CA GLU A 127 9.53 2.45 -22.34
C GLU A 127 10.87 2.35 -21.61
N THR A 128 11.48 1.17 -21.73
CA THR A 128 12.88 0.95 -21.35
C THR A 128 13.60 0.23 -22.47
N GLU A 129 14.92 0.28 -22.44
CA GLU A 129 15.76 -0.48 -23.34
C GLU A 129 16.46 -1.60 -22.56
N ASP A 130 16.28 -2.84 -23.01
CA ASP A 130 16.86 -4.05 -22.40
C ASP A 130 18.29 -4.30 -22.89
N LEU A 131 18.42 -4.34 -24.21
CA LEU A 131 19.65 -4.46 -25.00
C LEU A 131 19.58 -3.39 -26.10
N PRO A 132 20.72 -2.98 -26.69
CA PRO A 132 20.72 -2.01 -27.77
C PRO A 132 19.70 -2.37 -28.87
N GLY A 133 18.70 -1.51 -29.05
CA GLY A 133 17.62 -1.68 -30.03
C GLY A 133 16.43 -2.56 -29.61
N LYS A 134 16.42 -3.12 -28.39
CA LYS A 134 15.29 -3.90 -27.86
C LYS A 134 14.51 -3.09 -26.82
N VAL A 135 13.49 -2.40 -27.30
CA VAL A 135 12.57 -1.61 -26.48
C VAL A 135 11.54 -2.53 -25.82
N ARG A 136 11.35 -2.36 -24.51
CA ARG A 136 10.25 -2.93 -23.74
C ARG A 136 9.28 -1.82 -23.35
N GLU A 137 8.04 -1.97 -23.79
CA GLU A 137 6.94 -1.10 -23.43
C GLU A 137 6.30 -1.53 -22.10
N PHE A 138 5.78 -0.56 -21.37
CA PHE A 138 5.05 -0.76 -20.13
C PHE A 138 3.73 0.01 -20.16
N ASN A 139 2.63 -0.68 -19.91
CA ASN A 139 1.27 -0.11 -19.89
C ASN A 139 0.67 -0.34 -18.50
N MET A 140 0.98 0.55 -17.57
CA MET A 140 0.88 0.24 -16.14
C MET A 140 -0.29 0.91 -15.44
N ILE A 141 -0.85 0.20 -14.47
CA ILE A 141 -1.75 0.70 -13.43
C ILE A 141 -1.24 0.30 -12.04
N ASP A 142 -1.95 0.78 -11.02
CA ASP A 142 -1.67 0.59 -9.60
C ASP A 142 -1.37 -0.86 -9.22
N GLY A 143 -0.38 -1.06 -8.36
CA GLY A 143 0.03 -2.37 -7.88
C GLY A 143 -0.98 -3.02 -6.95
N GLY A 144 -1.82 -2.24 -6.29
CA GLY A 144 -2.87 -2.67 -5.38
C GLY A 144 -3.95 -3.53 -6.02
N VAL A 145 -4.09 -3.51 -7.36
CA VAL A 145 -4.95 -4.47 -8.07
C VAL A 145 -4.42 -5.90 -8.00
N ALA A 146 -3.11 -6.08 -7.77
CA ALA A 146 -2.46 -7.38 -7.65
C ALA A 146 -1.99 -7.68 -6.23
N ALA A 147 -1.33 -6.72 -5.58
CA ALA A 147 -0.71 -6.85 -4.28
C ALA A 147 -0.88 -5.55 -3.47
N ASN A 148 -2.06 -5.36 -2.90
CA ASN A 148 -2.34 -4.21 -2.02
C ASN A 148 -1.58 -4.31 -0.69
N ASN A 149 -1.20 -5.52 -0.28
CA ASN A 149 -0.22 -5.77 0.76
C ASN A 149 0.97 -6.53 0.14
N PRO A 150 2.06 -5.84 -0.23
CA PRO A 150 3.19 -6.43 -0.93
C PRO A 150 4.13 -7.21 0.00
N THR A 151 3.79 -7.39 1.28
CA THR A 151 4.68 -8.07 2.24
C THR A 151 5.07 -9.46 1.75
N LEU A 152 4.09 -10.24 1.27
CA LEU A 152 4.35 -11.58 0.73
C LEU A 152 5.16 -11.53 -0.59
N VAL A 153 4.92 -10.52 -1.44
CA VAL A 153 5.69 -10.31 -2.68
C VAL A 153 7.15 -10.01 -2.36
N ALA A 154 7.40 -9.12 -1.40
CA ALA A 154 8.75 -8.76 -0.96
C ALA A 154 9.48 -9.96 -0.33
N MET A 155 8.82 -10.74 0.53
CA MET A 155 9.38 -11.97 1.07
C MET A 155 9.73 -12.97 -0.04
N GLY A 156 8.89 -13.07 -1.09
CA GLY A 156 9.15 -13.90 -2.26
C GLY A 156 10.40 -13.47 -3.04
N GLU A 157 10.59 -12.17 -3.28
CA GLU A 157 11.78 -11.64 -3.95
C GLU A 157 13.06 -11.90 -3.14
N VAL A 158 13.03 -11.66 -1.82
CA VAL A 158 14.16 -12.00 -0.93
C VAL A 158 14.45 -13.51 -0.97
N THR A 159 13.41 -14.35 -0.96
CA THR A 159 13.58 -15.81 -1.05
C THR A 159 14.21 -16.23 -2.37
N LYS A 160 13.82 -15.63 -3.50
CA LYS A 160 14.44 -15.89 -4.81
C LYS A 160 15.93 -15.56 -4.82
N GLU A 161 16.33 -14.47 -4.17
CA GLU A 161 17.74 -14.07 -4.08
C GLU A 161 18.56 -15.02 -3.20
N ILE A 162 18.01 -15.45 -2.06
CA ILE A 162 18.64 -16.46 -1.21
C ILE A 162 18.81 -17.77 -2.00
N MET A 163 17.77 -18.22 -2.70
CA MET A 163 17.83 -19.42 -3.53
C MET A 163 18.80 -19.28 -4.72
N GLY A 164 18.95 -18.06 -5.23
CA GLY A 164 19.92 -17.71 -6.28
C GLY A 164 21.37 -17.67 -5.81
N GLY A 165 21.64 -17.87 -4.52
CA GLY A 165 23.00 -17.90 -3.97
C GLY A 165 23.62 -16.51 -3.80
N SER A 166 22.81 -15.47 -3.62
CA SER A 166 23.31 -14.12 -3.37
C SER A 166 24.23 -14.06 -2.15
N SER A 167 25.37 -13.39 -2.28
CA SER A 167 26.34 -13.17 -1.19
C SER A 167 25.83 -12.23 -0.10
N ASP A 168 24.79 -11.45 -0.39
CA ASP A 168 24.21 -10.48 0.54
C ASP A 168 23.41 -11.16 1.66
N PHE A 169 23.12 -12.46 1.51
CA PHE A 169 22.41 -13.26 2.49
C PHE A 169 23.25 -14.44 2.95
N PHE A 170 23.23 -14.72 4.26
CA PHE A 170 23.75 -15.98 4.77
C PHE A 170 23.04 -17.16 4.09
N ALA A 171 23.75 -18.29 3.94
CA ALA A 171 23.18 -19.53 3.46
C ALA A 171 22.06 -20.00 4.41
N ILE A 172 20.83 -19.66 4.06
CA ILE A 172 19.62 -20.03 4.77
C ILE A 172 18.98 -21.14 3.95
N LYS A 173 18.44 -22.18 4.61
CA LYS A 173 17.65 -23.17 3.89
C LYS A 173 16.48 -22.46 3.21
N PRO A 174 16.15 -22.73 1.93
CA PRO A 174 14.97 -22.18 1.30
C PRO A 174 13.76 -22.35 2.23
N LEU A 175 12.99 -21.28 2.45
CA LEU A 175 11.81 -21.22 3.34
C LEU A 175 12.09 -21.22 4.86
N ASP A 176 13.33 -21.07 5.32
CA ASP A 176 13.60 -20.81 6.74
C ASP A 176 13.33 -19.33 7.07
N TYR A 177 12.06 -19.05 7.36
CA TYR A 177 11.56 -17.71 7.70
C TYR A 177 12.07 -17.19 9.05
N ARG A 178 12.80 -17.98 9.84
CA ARG A 178 13.31 -17.58 11.18
C ARG A 178 14.25 -16.39 11.15
N ARG A 179 14.85 -16.11 9.99
CA ARG A 179 15.76 -14.96 9.80
C ARG A 179 15.10 -13.74 9.19
N PHE A 180 13.80 -13.82 8.89
CA PHE A 180 13.05 -12.69 8.41
C PHE A 180 12.56 -11.89 9.61
N LEU A 181 12.88 -10.59 9.63
CA LEU A 181 12.19 -9.61 10.46
C LEU A 181 11.36 -8.72 9.53
N VAL A 182 10.06 -8.70 9.74
CA VAL A 182 9.09 -8.11 8.81
C VAL A 182 8.25 -7.08 9.56
N ILE A 183 8.37 -5.82 9.16
CA ILE A 183 7.49 -4.73 9.62
C ILE A 183 6.56 -4.37 8.46
N SER A 184 5.29 -4.69 8.60
CA SER A 184 4.25 -4.39 7.62
C SER A 184 3.42 -3.20 8.11
N LEU A 185 3.45 -2.09 7.37
CA LEU A 185 2.67 -0.89 7.70
C LEU A 185 1.40 -0.86 6.84
N GLY A 186 0.24 -0.63 7.44
CA GLY A 186 -1.04 -0.47 6.74
C GLY A 186 -1.51 0.97 6.74
N THR A 187 -2.26 1.37 5.71
CA THR A 187 -2.81 2.73 5.57
C THR A 187 -4.13 2.95 6.34
N GLY A 188 -4.49 1.99 7.18
CA GLY A 188 -5.69 1.98 7.99
C GLY A 188 -6.83 1.19 7.34
N ALA A 189 -7.62 0.52 8.18
CA ALA A 189 -8.87 -0.09 7.75
C ALA A 189 -9.99 0.97 7.77
N PRO A 190 -10.96 0.92 6.85
CA PRO A 190 -12.20 1.67 7.05
C PRO A 190 -12.75 1.31 8.44
N LYS A 191 -13.44 2.27 9.08
CA LYS A 191 -14.25 1.98 10.27
C LYS A 191 -15.08 0.72 9.98
N TYR A 192 -15.41 -0.09 10.99
CA TYR A 192 -16.46 -1.11 10.88
C TYR A 192 -17.79 -0.37 10.59
N GLN A 193 -17.93 0.04 9.34
CA GLN A 193 -19.11 0.60 8.74
C GLN A 193 -19.64 -0.56 7.93
N GLU A 194 -20.87 -0.97 8.22
CA GLU A 194 -21.65 -1.87 7.38
C GLU A 194 -21.85 -1.16 6.02
N LYS A 195 -20.79 -1.14 5.21
CA LYS A 195 -20.65 -0.21 4.08
C LYS A 195 -21.64 -0.53 2.96
N TYR A 196 -21.91 -1.83 2.77
CA TYR A 196 -22.82 -2.35 1.78
C TYR A 196 -23.55 -3.57 2.37
N SER A 197 -24.84 -3.71 2.06
CA SER A 197 -25.61 -4.91 2.39
C SER A 197 -25.80 -5.82 1.18
N ALA A 198 -26.00 -7.12 1.42
CA ALA A 198 -26.30 -8.07 0.36
C ALA A 198 -27.61 -7.73 -0.38
N ASP A 199 -28.63 -7.26 0.34
CA ASP A 199 -29.93 -6.88 -0.23
C ASP A 199 -29.84 -5.68 -1.17
N GLU A 200 -28.95 -4.73 -0.88
CA GLU A 200 -28.64 -3.61 -1.77
C GLU A 200 -27.83 -4.08 -2.99
N ALA A 201 -26.77 -4.87 -2.76
CA ALA A 201 -25.87 -5.34 -3.80
C ALA A 201 -26.53 -6.33 -4.78
N ALA A 202 -27.56 -7.07 -4.34
CA ALA A 202 -28.35 -7.96 -5.19
C ALA A 202 -29.06 -7.21 -6.33
N LYS A 203 -29.28 -5.89 -6.18
CA LYS A 203 -29.90 -5.03 -7.18
C LYS A 203 -28.87 -4.28 -8.04
N TRP A 204 -27.58 -4.45 -7.77
CA TRP A 204 -26.53 -3.75 -8.51
C TRP A 204 -26.27 -4.38 -9.88
N GLY A 205 -26.40 -3.56 -10.92
CA GLY A 205 -25.76 -3.82 -12.21
C GLY A 205 -24.31 -3.30 -12.24
N VAL A 206 -23.74 -3.22 -13.45
CA VAL A 206 -22.38 -2.69 -13.68
C VAL A 206 -22.15 -1.33 -12.99
N PHE A 207 -23.14 -0.43 -13.07
CA PHE A 207 -23.05 0.88 -12.45
C PHE A 207 -22.99 0.82 -10.91
N GLY A 208 -23.76 -0.07 -10.29
CA GLY A 208 -23.73 -0.23 -8.83
C GLY A 208 -22.37 -0.73 -8.35
N TRP A 209 -21.76 -1.68 -9.07
CA TRP A 209 -20.43 -2.19 -8.73
C TRP A 209 -19.27 -1.21 -8.98
N LEU A 210 -19.42 -0.29 -9.94
CA LEU A 210 -18.37 0.66 -10.32
C LEU A 210 -18.55 2.08 -9.75
N ALA A 211 -19.75 2.45 -9.32
CA ALA A 211 -20.05 3.80 -8.83
C ALA A 211 -21.07 3.83 -7.66
N GLY A 212 -21.37 2.68 -7.06
CA GLY A 212 -22.31 2.56 -5.94
C GLY A 212 -21.85 3.28 -4.67
N GLY A 213 -22.80 3.92 -3.97
CA GLY A 213 -22.55 4.52 -2.65
C GLY A 213 -21.51 5.66 -2.65
N GLY A 214 -21.28 6.32 -3.79
CA GLY A 214 -20.26 7.39 -3.90
C GLY A 214 -18.82 6.89 -3.90
N SER A 215 -18.60 5.59 -4.13
CA SER A 215 -17.28 4.97 -4.23
C SER A 215 -17.27 3.90 -5.33
N THR A 216 -16.23 3.06 -5.37
CA THR A 216 -16.04 2.00 -6.36
C THR A 216 -16.03 0.63 -5.66
N PRO A 217 -17.22 0.05 -5.34
CA PRO A 217 -17.32 -1.15 -4.50
C PRO A 217 -16.43 -2.31 -4.95
N LEU A 218 -16.33 -2.57 -6.27
CA LEU A 218 -15.48 -3.64 -6.79
C LEU A 218 -13.99 -3.42 -6.47
N VAL A 219 -13.52 -2.17 -6.59
CA VAL A 219 -12.14 -1.79 -6.26
C VAL A 219 -11.92 -1.90 -4.76
N ASP A 220 -12.85 -1.41 -3.94
CA ASP A 220 -12.78 -1.50 -2.48
C ASP A 220 -12.66 -2.96 -2.00
N VAL A 221 -13.54 -3.84 -2.50
CA VAL A 221 -13.54 -5.27 -2.14
C VAL A 221 -12.21 -5.91 -2.54
N SER A 222 -11.75 -5.69 -3.77
CA SER A 222 -10.50 -6.28 -4.25
C SER A 222 -9.29 -5.83 -3.42
N MET A 223 -9.14 -4.53 -3.19
CA MET A 223 -8.03 -3.98 -2.41
C MET A 223 -8.06 -4.45 -0.95
N GLN A 224 -9.24 -4.43 -0.32
CA GLN A 224 -9.37 -4.89 1.08
C GLN A 224 -9.05 -6.38 1.20
N SER A 225 -9.62 -7.20 0.30
CA SER A 225 -9.38 -8.65 0.27
C SER A 225 -7.90 -8.98 0.06
N SER A 226 -7.24 -8.28 -0.87
CA SER A 226 -5.80 -8.45 -1.12
C SER A 226 -4.95 -8.13 0.11
N SER A 227 -5.33 -7.13 0.90
CA SER A 227 -4.62 -6.79 2.14
C SER A 227 -4.82 -7.84 3.24
N ASP A 228 -6.08 -8.22 3.48
CA ASP A 228 -6.46 -9.08 4.60
C ASP A 228 -5.97 -10.52 4.40
N MET A 229 -6.07 -11.04 3.17
CA MET A 229 -5.60 -12.39 2.85
C MET A 229 -4.09 -12.54 3.09
N VAL A 230 -3.29 -11.54 2.72
CA VAL A 230 -1.84 -11.57 2.99
C VAL A 230 -1.56 -11.57 4.49
N ASP A 231 -2.29 -10.76 5.27
CA ASP A 231 -2.11 -10.70 6.72
C ASP A 231 -2.51 -12.02 7.41
N PHE A 232 -3.62 -12.64 6.99
CA PHE A 232 -4.04 -13.96 7.49
C PHE A 232 -3.01 -15.04 7.16
N HIS A 233 -2.52 -15.08 5.92
CA HIS A 233 -1.53 -16.07 5.50
C HIS A 233 -0.20 -15.90 6.24
N LEU A 234 0.31 -14.67 6.37
CA LEU A 234 1.56 -14.41 7.08
C LEU A 234 1.41 -14.67 8.58
N SER A 235 0.31 -14.25 9.19
CA SER A 235 0.03 -14.54 10.60
C SER A 235 0.00 -16.05 10.88
N ALA A 236 -0.64 -16.83 9.99
CA ALA A 236 -0.66 -18.29 10.12
C ALA A 236 0.73 -18.90 9.90
N LEU A 237 1.48 -18.42 8.90
CA LEU A 237 2.83 -18.88 8.59
C LEU A 237 3.79 -18.65 9.77
N PHE A 238 3.89 -17.41 10.27
CA PHE A 238 4.82 -17.05 11.35
C PHE A 238 4.46 -17.73 12.68
N ARG A 239 3.16 -17.96 12.94
CA ARG A 239 2.71 -18.82 14.06
C ARG A 239 3.12 -20.27 13.90
N ALA A 240 2.93 -20.84 12.71
CA ALA A 240 3.25 -22.25 12.45
C ALA A 240 4.75 -22.56 12.61
N VAL A 241 5.62 -21.56 12.42
CA VAL A 241 7.07 -21.69 12.63
C VAL A 241 7.58 -21.12 13.97
N HIS A 242 6.67 -20.75 14.89
CA HIS A 242 6.96 -20.24 16.24
C HIS A 242 7.88 -19.02 16.27
N ILE A 243 7.62 -18.04 15.40
CA ILE A 243 8.36 -16.78 15.30
C ILE A 243 7.40 -15.60 15.14
N GLU A 244 6.29 -15.58 15.88
CA GLU A 244 5.26 -14.54 15.75
C GLU A 244 5.83 -13.12 15.93
N GLU A 245 6.80 -12.96 16.81
CA GLU A 245 7.45 -11.68 17.12
C GLU A 245 8.22 -11.09 15.93
N ASN A 246 8.59 -11.93 14.96
CA ASN A 246 9.29 -11.50 13.76
C ASN A 246 8.38 -10.84 12.72
N TYR A 247 7.05 -10.93 12.86
CA TYR A 247 6.09 -10.27 11.98
C TYR A 247 5.27 -9.23 12.75
N LEU A 248 5.59 -7.95 12.53
CA LEU A 248 4.88 -6.83 13.13
C LEU A 248 4.02 -6.12 12.08
N ARG A 249 2.69 -6.29 12.17
CA ARG A 249 1.71 -5.53 11.38
C ARG A 249 1.21 -4.31 12.17
N ILE A 250 1.47 -3.11 11.65
CA ILE A 250 0.95 -1.86 12.21
C ILE A 250 -0.12 -1.33 11.26
N CYS A 251 -1.39 -1.44 11.65
CA CYS A 251 -2.50 -0.88 10.88
C CYS A 251 -3.43 -0.12 11.83
N MET A 252 -3.79 1.12 11.46
CA MET A 252 -4.76 1.88 12.26
C MET A 252 -6.16 1.30 12.08
N VAL A 253 -6.77 0.87 13.17
CA VAL A 253 -8.20 0.56 13.24
C VAL A 253 -8.86 1.67 14.04
N SER A 254 -9.73 2.46 13.41
CA SER A 254 -10.59 3.38 14.15
C SER A 254 -11.70 2.56 14.82
N PHE A 255 -11.52 2.23 16.09
CA PHE A 255 -12.59 1.70 16.93
C PHE A 255 -13.58 2.83 17.23
N ALA A 256 -14.82 2.69 16.78
CA ALA A 256 -15.92 3.40 17.40
C ALA A 256 -16.24 2.64 18.69
N VAL A 257 -15.82 3.16 19.84
CA VAL A 257 -16.54 2.83 21.06
C VAL A 257 -17.92 3.43 20.84
N GLY A 258 -18.95 2.58 20.75
CA GLY A 258 -20.34 3.00 20.63
C GLY A 258 -20.75 3.80 21.86
N LEU A 259 -20.48 5.10 21.84
CA LEU A 259 -20.99 6.05 22.83
C LEU A 259 -22.41 6.52 22.49
N ASP A 260 -22.95 6.10 21.34
CA ASP A 260 -24.25 6.57 20.88
C ASP A 260 -25.43 5.77 21.49
N ASN A 261 -25.18 4.67 22.21
CA ASN A 261 -26.21 3.80 22.80
C ASN A 261 -25.91 3.31 24.23
N MET A 262 -25.29 4.14 25.09
CA MET A 262 -25.25 3.87 26.54
C MET A 262 -26.48 4.51 27.21
N PRO A 263 -27.41 3.74 27.80
CA PRO A 263 -28.35 4.32 28.75
C PRO A 263 -27.55 4.95 29.89
N SER A 264 -27.87 6.19 30.20
CA SER A 264 -27.26 6.92 31.30
C SER A 264 -27.58 6.18 32.60
N ASN A 265 -26.53 5.83 33.36
CA ASN A 265 -26.53 5.07 34.61
C ASN A 265 -26.82 3.57 34.47
N GLU A 266 -25.76 2.77 34.38
CA GLU A 266 -25.43 1.73 35.36
C GLU A 266 -24.01 1.21 35.10
N GLY A 267 -23.25 0.91 36.16
CA GLY A 267 -21.81 0.64 36.10
C GLY A 267 -21.45 -0.55 35.21
N LEU A 268 -20.41 -0.40 34.39
CA LEU A 268 -19.88 -1.49 33.56
C LEU A 268 -19.40 -2.66 34.42
N ASN A 269 -19.96 -3.84 34.16
CA ASN A 269 -19.54 -5.12 34.73
C ASN A 269 -18.21 -5.58 34.08
N PRO A 270 -17.14 -5.82 34.87
CA PRO A 270 -15.82 -6.23 34.37
C PRO A 270 -15.82 -7.49 33.50
N HIS A 271 -16.79 -8.41 33.66
CA HIS A 271 -16.84 -9.66 32.91
C HIS A 271 -17.23 -9.52 31.43
N LEU A 272 -17.87 -8.41 31.02
CA LEU A 272 -18.23 -8.17 29.62
C LEU A 272 -17.03 -7.76 28.75
N ILE A 273 -16.00 -7.16 29.37
CA ILE A 273 -14.74 -6.80 28.71
C ILE A 273 -13.92 -8.07 28.38
N GLU A 274 -13.98 -9.07 29.24
CA GLU A 274 -13.25 -10.33 29.07
C GLU A 274 -13.83 -11.18 27.92
N HIS A 275 -15.16 -11.21 27.78
CA HIS A 275 -15.81 -12.01 26.73
C HIS A 275 -15.58 -11.45 25.31
N LEU A 276 -15.45 -10.12 25.16
CA LEU A 276 -15.09 -9.47 23.90
C LEU A 276 -13.60 -9.65 23.55
N ASN A 277 -12.74 -9.93 24.53
CA ASN A 277 -11.33 -10.22 24.30
C ASN A 277 -11.08 -11.66 23.81
N PHE A 278 -11.98 -12.61 24.11
CA PHE A 278 -11.74 -14.02 23.77
C PHE A 278 -11.91 -14.34 22.27
N HIS A 279 -12.66 -13.54 21.51
CA HIS A 279 -12.81 -13.71 20.05
C HIS A 279 -11.79 -12.95 19.20
N ASN A 280 -10.96 -12.09 19.80
CA ASN A 280 -9.92 -11.31 19.12
C ASN A 280 -8.51 -11.77 19.48
N SER A 281 -8.29 -13.10 19.54
CA SER A 281 -6.94 -13.67 19.62
C SER A 281 -6.23 -13.62 18.25
N ALA A 282 -5.92 -12.40 17.82
CA ALA A 282 -4.80 -12.11 16.93
C ALA A 282 -4.04 -10.97 17.61
N THR A 283 -2.82 -11.27 18.06
CA THR A 283 -1.94 -10.41 18.86
C THR A 283 -1.72 -9.06 18.18
N VAL A 284 -2.57 -8.08 18.48
CA VAL A 284 -2.37 -6.66 18.15
C VAL A 284 -1.58 -6.06 19.30
N VAL A 285 -0.28 -5.85 19.12
CA VAL A 285 0.49 -5.00 20.03
C VAL A 285 -0.04 -3.57 19.86
N LYS A 286 -0.89 -3.15 20.79
CA LYS A 286 -1.41 -1.79 20.88
C LYS A 286 -0.29 -0.86 21.33
N GLN A 287 0.20 -0.01 20.43
CA GLN A 287 0.84 1.25 20.82
C GLN A 287 -0.03 2.40 20.32
N SER A 288 -0.90 2.87 21.20
CA SER A 288 -1.76 4.03 20.97
C SER A 288 -0.93 5.32 21.06
N ILE A 289 -0.64 5.95 19.92
CA ILE A 289 -0.16 7.34 19.87
C ILE A 289 -1.41 8.23 19.99
N SER A 290 -1.62 8.82 21.16
CA SER A 290 -2.65 9.85 21.36
C SER A 290 -2.20 11.13 20.64
N LEU A 291 -2.90 11.52 19.57
CA LEU A 291 -2.75 12.84 18.97
C LEU A 291 -3.71 13.79 19.67
N ASP A 292 -3.19 14.56 20.62
CA ASP A 292 -3.91 15.67 21.26
C ASP A 292 -4.13 16.81 20.24
N LYS A 293 -5.31 16.83 19.60
CA LYS A 293 -6.13 18.01 19.26
C LYS A 293 -7.26 17.62 18.28
N PRO A 294 -8.48 18.18 18.43
CA PRO A 294 -9.59 17.91 17.53
C PRO A 294 -9.41 18.73 16.23
N THR A 295 -8.61 18.25 15.30
CA THR A 295 -8.55 18.79 13.94
C THR A 295 -9.67 18.19 13.09
N ARG A 296 -10.67 19.03 12.78
CA ARG A 296 -11.73 18.90 11.75
C ARG A 296 -11.75 17.55 10.98
N MET A 297 -12.45 16.56 11.55
CA MET A 297 -12.46 15.16 11.09
C MET A 297 -13.05 14.92 9.68
N GLU A 298 -13.85 15.85 9.13
CA GLU A 298 -14.43 15.70 7.79
C GLU A 298 -13.40 15.85 6.66
N HIS A 299 -12.37 16.70 6.86
CA HIS A 299 -11.31 16.92 5.86
C HIS A 299 -10.39 15.70 5.69
N ILE A 300 -10.34 14.80 6.68
CA ILE A 300 -9.47 13.61 6.70
C ILE A 300 -10.15 12.40 6.04
N SER A 301 -11.49 12.32 6.05
CA SER A 301 -12.21 11.15 5.52
C SER A 301 -12.08 11.02 4.00
N ILE A 302 -12.10 12.13 3.27
CA ILE A 302 -11.93 12.14 1.81
C ILE A 302 -10.45 11.98 1.44
N CYS A 303 -9.54 12.53 2.26
CA CYS A 303 -8.11 12.25 2.15
C CYS A 303 -7.82 10.75 2.30
N ARG A 304 -8.49 9.98 3.16
CA ARG A 304 -8.24 8.53 3.33
C ARG A 304 -8.46 7.71 2.05
N THR A 305 -9.51 8.00 1.27
CA THR A 305 -9.79 7.26 0.02
C THR A 305 -8.82 7.63 -1.11
N SER A 306 -8.30 8.86 -1.12
CA SER A 306 -7.26 9.30 -2.07
C SER A 306 -5.82 9.03 -1.58
N LEU A 307 -5.58 8.94 -0.26
CA LEU A 307 -4.31 8.50 0.35
C LEU A 307 -4.07 7.01 0.14
N LYS A 308 -5.16 6.22 0.05
CA LYS A 308 -5.08 4.82 -0.34
C LYS A 308 -4.28 4.64 -1.63
N VAL A 309 -4.26 5.62 -2.54
CA VAL A 309 -3.61 5.56 -3.85
C VAL A 309 -2.16 6.05 -3.84
N ALA A 310 -1.74 6.83 -2.83
CA ALA A 310 -0.42 7.48 -2.80
C ALA A 310 0.58 6.84 -1.81
N LEU A 311 0.18 5.78 -1.10
CA LEU A 311 0.98 5.09 -0.07
C LEU A 311 1.48 3.70 -0.49
N HIS A 312 1.28 3.29 -1.74
CA HIS A 312 1.59 1.93 -2.21
C HIS A 312 3.07 1.54 -2.26
N CYS A 313 3.99 2.44 -1.92
CA CYS A 313 5.39 2.08 -1.69
C CYS A 313 5.60 1.60 -0.25
N HIS A 314 5.22 0.36 0.04
CA HIS A 314 5.74 -0.33 1.22
C HIS A 314 7.23 -0.63 1.00
N THR A 315 8.11 0.18 1.58
CA THR A 315 9.52 -0.20 1.72
C THR A 315 9.62 -1.20 2.86
N LEU A 316 9.69 -2.49 2.54
CA LEU A 316 10.04 -3.52 3.51
C LEU A 316 11.57 -3.58 3.62
N HIS A 317 12.12 -3.21 4.77
CA HIS A 317 13.49 -3.59 5.14
C HIS A 317 13.44 -4.96 5.81
N VAL A 318 13.85 -6.01 5.09
CA VAL A 318 14.14 -7.30 5.70
C VAL A 318 15.58 -7.24 6.22
N VAL A 319 15.75 -7.14 7.53
CA VAL A 319 17.06 -7.21 8.17
C VAL A 319 17.37 -8.67 8.48
N ASN A 320 18.43 -9.20 7.86
CA ASN A 320 18.93 -10.54 8.14
C ASN A 320 19.78 -10.48 9.42
N LEU A 321 19.31 -11.10 10.50
CA LEU A 321 20.05 -11.14 11.76
C LEU A 321 21.12 -12.25 11.73
N PRO A 322 22.37 -11.97 12.14
CA PRO A 322 23.36 -13.02 12.35
C PRO A 322 22.96 -13.92 13.55
N ARG A 323 23.34 -15.20 13.52
CA ARG A 323 23.24 -16.05 14.71
C ARG A 323 24.31 -15.65 15.72
N ASP A 324 23.89 -15.41 16.96
CA ASP A 324 24.76 -15.68 18.10
C ASP A 324 24.89 -17.20 18.26
N ASP A 325 25.76 -17.83 17.49
CA ASP A 325 26.28 -19.17 17.82
C ASP A 325 27.34 -19.01 18.92
N GLN A 326 26.93 -18.56 20.11
CA GLN A 326 27.61 -18.76 21.39
C GLN A 326 26.63 -18.65 22.58
N ARG A 327 25.93 -19.74 22.88
CA ARG A 327 25.92 -20.44 24.19
C ARG A 327 24.85 -21.53 24.23
#